data_AF-A0A9D5LI06-F1
#
_entry.id   AF-A0A9D5LI06-F1
#
_cell.length_a   1.000
_cell.length_b   1.000
_cell.length_c   1.000
_cell.angle_alpha   90.00
_cell.angle_beta   90.00
_cell.angle_gamma   90.00
#
_symmetry.space_group_name_H-M   'P 1'
#
loop_
_entity.id
_entity.type
_entity.pdbx_description
1 polymer ?
#
loop_
_entity_poly.entity_id
_entity_poly.type
_entity_poly.pdbx_seq_one_letter_code
_entity_poly.pdbx_strand_id
1 'polypeptide(L)' 'MKEFGEGNEATIGEYTIVKRDSGSIETYRTYDNTKGALREIAENINFTFDPDWTTRQFGSKLVDFIEANK' A
#
# COMPACT_ATOMS: atom_id res chain seq x y z
N MET A 1 -26.16 -0.26 12.45
CA MET A 1 -24.88 0.07 11.77
C MET A 1 -24.45 -1.17 11.01
N LYS A 2 -24.37 -1.12 9.67
CA LYS A 2 -23.75 -2.19 8.87
C LYS A 2 -22.26 -1.84 8.82
N GLU A 3 -21.48 -2.54 9.63
CA GLU A 3 -20.10 -2.17 9.92
C GLU A 3 -19.11 -2.49 8.79
N PHE A 4 -19.54 -3.20 7.74
CA PHE A 4 -18.67 -3.56 6.62
C PHE A 4 -19.44 -3.58 5.28
N GLY A 5 -19.25 -2.56 4.46
CA GLY A 5 -19.45 -2.57 2.99
C GLY A 5 -20.88 -2.66 2.44
N GLU A 6 -21.16 -1.93 1.36
CA GLU A 6 -22.32 -2.19 0.50
C GLU A 6 -21.92 -3.24 -0.58
N GLY A 7 -22.15 -4.53 -0.31
CA GLY A 7 -22.04 -5.58 -1.34
C GLY A 7 -20.66 -6.24 -1.47
N ASN A 8 -20.12 -6.27 -2.69
CA ASN A 8 -18.93 -7.05 -3.08
C ASN A 8 -17.59 -6.49 -2.56
N GLU A 9 -17.60 -5.40 -1.81
CA GLU A 9 -16.41 -4.73 -1.31
C GLU A 9 -16.54 -4.45 0.20
N ALA A 10 -15.47 -4.72 0.95
CA ALA A 10 -15.37 -4.39 2.36
C ALA A 10 -13.98 -3.82 2.69
N THR A 11 -13.94 -2.83 3.58
CA THR A 11 -12.69 -2.28 4.10
C THR A 11 -12.52 -2.67 5.56
N ILE A 12 -11.38 -3.26 5.89
CA ILE A 12 -11.00 -3.67 7.25
C ILE A 12 -9.61 -3.11 7.53
N GLY A 13 -9.53 -2.05 8.33
CA GLY A 13 -8.28 -1.33 8.55
C GLY A 13 -7.72 -0.80 7.22
N GLU A 14 -6.44 -1.11 6.94
CA GLU A 14 -5.76 -0.71 5.70
C GLU A 14 -6.03 -1.66 4.52
N TYR A 15 -6.97 -2.60 4.63
CA TYR A 15 -7.24 -3.57 3.58
C TYR A 15 -8.60 -3.36 2.96
N THR A 16 -8.62 -3.14 1.65
CA THR A 16 -9.82 -3.27 0.83
C THR A 16 -9.88 -4.67 0.26
N ILE A 17 -10.96 -5.38 0.57
CA ILE A 17 -11.26 -6.74 0.10
C ILE A 17 -12.38 -6.63 -0.93
N VAL A 18 -12.13 -7.11 -2.15
CA VAL A 18 -13.10 -7.13 -3.24
C VAL A 18 -13.37 -8.57 -3.67
N LYS A 19 -14.65 -8.94 -3.67
CA LYS A 19 -15.13 -10.18 -4.27
C LYS A 19 -15.58 -9.90 -5.70
N ARG A 20 -14.89 -10.49 -6.67
CA ARG A 20 -15.26 -10.41 -8.09
C ARG A 20 -16.46 -11.30 -8.37
N ASP A 21 -17.17 -11.00 -9.47
CA ASP A 21 -18.30 -11.82 -9.93
C ASP A 21 -17.88 -13.24 -10.35
N SER A 22 -16.60 -13.43 -10.71
CA SER A 22 -15.96 -14.73 -10.94
C SER A 22 -15.79 -15.57 -9.68
N GLY A 23 -16.04 -15.00 -8.50
CA GLY A 23 -15.81 -15.62 -7.20
C GLY A 23 -14.38 -15.48 -6.67
N SER A 24 -13.47 -14.84 -7.42
CA SER A 24 -12.12 -14.54 -6.92
C SER A 24 -12.15 -13.43 -5.87
N ILE A 25 -11.26 -13.54 -4.88
CA ILE A 25 -11.04 -12.51 -3.87
C ILE A 25 -9.77 -11.75 -4.23
N GLU A 26 -9.87 -10.43 -4.32
CA GLU A 26 -8.76 -9.52 -4.48
C GLU A 26 -8.62 -8.68 -3.21
N THR A 27 -7.38 -8.47 -2.77
CA THR A 27 -7.07 -7.69 -1.59
C THR A 27 -6.03 -6.65 -1.94
N TYR A 28 -6.30 -5.39 -1.63
CA TYR A 28 -5.34 -4.30 -1.79
C TYR A 28 -5.13 -3.63 -0.44
N ARG A 29 -3.88 -3.27 -0.14
CA ARG A 29 -3.60 -2.38 1.00
C ARG A 29 -3.85 -0.93 0.59
N THR A 30 -4.90 -0.36 1.13
CA THR A 30 -5.17 1.08 1.13
C THR A 30 -4.57 1.68 2.39
N TYR A 31 -3.38 2.26 2.26
CA TYR A 31 -2.78 3.02 3.35
C TYR A 31 -3.43 4.40 3.42
N ASP A 32 -4.15 4.70 4.50
CA ASP A 32 -4.57 6.07 4.83
C ASP A 32 -3.36 7.01 4.92
N ASN A 33 -2.20 6.44 5.30
CA ASN A 33 -0.91 7.13 5.33
C ASN A 33 0.04 6.53 4.29
N THR A 34 0.02 7.07 3.07
CA THR A 34 0.94 6.69 1.98
C THR A 34 2.42 6.67 2.40
N LYS A 35 2.82 7.51 3.38
CA LYS A 35 4.20 7.53 3.88
C LYS A 35 4.53 6.29 4.73
N GLY A 36 3.54 5.70 5.42
CA GLY A 36 3.69 4.44 6.15
C GLY A 36 3.98 3.27 5.22
N ALA A 37 3.21 3.15 4.14
CA ALA A 37 3.43 2.17 3.07
C ALA A 37 4.87 2.18 2.55
N LEU A 38 5.36 3.37 2.23
CA LEU A 38 6.70 3.56 1.67
C LEU A 38 7.80 3.15 2.67
N ARG A 39 7.58 3.35 3.98
CA ARG A 39 8.51 2.91 5.02
C ARG A 39 8.57 1.39 5.13
N GLU A 40 7.41 0.72 5.13
CA GLU A 40 7.37 -0.74 5.21
C GLU A 40 8.08 -1.38 4.00
N ILE A 41 7.86 -0.85 2.80
CA ILE A 41 8.57 -1.33 1.61
C ILE A 41 10.08 -1.07 1.74
N ALA A 42 10.47 0.13 2.18
CA ALA A 42 11.86 0.49 2.39
C ALA A 42 12.57 -0.43 3.39
N GLU A 43 11.93 -0.77 4.51
CA GLU A 43 12.45 -1.71 5.50
C GLU A 43 12.64 -3.11 4.92
N ASN A 44 11.67 -3.61 4.15
CA ASN A 44 11.75 -4.94 3.53
C ASN A 44 12.87 -5.08 2.50
N ILE A 45 13.25 -3.98 1.83
CA ILE A 45 14.31 -3.97 0.81
C ILE A 45 15.63 -3.36 1.33
N ASN A 46 15.74 -3.14 2.64
CA ASN A 46 16.87 -2.48 3.30
C ASN A 46 17.25 -1.12 2.67
N PHE A 47 16.25 -0.37 2.20
CA PHE A 47 16.42 0.97 1.66
C PHE A 47 16.40 2.00 2.79
N THR A 48 17.48 2.79 2.89
CA THR A 48 17.55 3.90 3.85
C THR A 48 16.83 5.12 3.30
N PHE A 49 15.89 5.69 4.08
CA PHE A 49 15.16 6.88 3.70
C PHE A 49 15.41 8.04 4.68
N ASP A 50 15.25 9.26 4.18
CA ASP A 50 15.31 10.48 4.99
C ASP A 50 13.89 10.84 5.50
N PRO A 51 13.70 11.06 6.82
CA PRO A 51 12.41 11.45 7.37
C PRO A 51 11.84 12.76 6.79
N ASP A 52 12.71 13.66 6.31
CA ASP A 52 12.35 14.96 5.74
C ASP A 52 11.83 14.87 4.30
N TRP A 53 11.96 13.71 3.64
CA TRP A 53 11.40 13.54 2.29
C TRP A 53 9.87 13.61 2.30
N THR A 54 9.31 14.33 1.32
CA THR A 54 7.88 14.24 1.03
C THR A 54 7.52 12.85 0.50
N THR A 55 6.25 12.45 0.61
CA THR A 55 5.75 11.18 0.08
C THR A 55 6.12 10.97 -1.39
N ARG A 56 6.07 12.03 -2.21
CA ARG A 56 6.43 11.98 -3.63
C ARG A 56 7.93 11.77 -3.85
N GLN A 57 8.78 12.47 -3.10
CA GLN A 57 10.24 12.28 -3.19
C GLN A 57 10.65 10.89 -2.73
N PHE A 58 10.06 10.43 -1.62
CA PHE A 58 10.32 9.09 -1.10
C PHE A 58 9.90 8.03 -2.12
N GLY A 59 8.67 8.10 -2.65
CA GLY A 59 8.20 7.17 -3.68
C GLY A 59 9.10 7.11 -4.92
N SER A 60 9.50 8.27 -5.46
CA SER A 60 10.41 8.33 -6.61
C SER A 60 11.74 7.65 -6.34
N LYS A 61 12.39 7.97 -5.21
CA LYS A 61 13.72 7.42 -4.87
C LYS A 61 13.67 5.92 -4.59
N LEU A 62 12.59 5.44 -3.99
CA LEU A 62 12.39 4.02 -3.73
C LEU A 62 12.24 3.25 -5.06
N VAL A 63 11.48 3.77 -6.02
CA VAL A 63 11.35 3.17 -7.36
C VAL A 63 12.71 3.16 -8.07
N ASP A 64 13.44 4.27 -8.06
CA ASP A 64 14.78 4.36 -8.66
C ASP A 64 15.73 3.31 -8.07
N PHE A 65 15.69 3.09 -6.75
CA PHE A 65 16.48 2.07 -6.08
C PHE A 65 16.09 0.65 -6.52
N ILE A 66 14.80 0.34 -6.61
CA ILE A 66 14.33 -0.98 -7.05
C ILE A 66 14.77 -1.26 -8.49
N GLU A 67 14.64 -0.29 -9.40
CA GLU A 67 15.07 -0.46 -10.79
C GLU A 67 16.59 -0.63 -10.92
N ALA A 68 17.38 0.04 -10.08
CA ALA A 68 18.83 -0.12 -10.07
C ALA A 68 19.31 -1.48 -9.49
N ASN A 69 18.45 -2.21 -8.77
CA ASN A 69 18.76 -3.49 -8.12
C ASN A 69 17.93 -4.67 -8.66
N LYS A 70 17.33 -4.52 -9.85
CA LYS A 70 16.74 -5.61 -10.63
C LYS A 70 17.81 -6.47 -11.29
#